data_AF-A0A0A1T4X3-F1
#
_entry.id   AF-A0A0A1T4X3-F1
#
_cell.length_a   1.000
_cell.length_b   1.000
_cell.length_c   1.000
_cell.angle_alpha   90.00
_cell.angle_beta   90.00
_cell.angle_gamma   90.00
#
_symmetry.space_group_name_H-M   'P 1'
#
loop_
_entity.id
_entity.type
_entity.pdbx_description
1 polymer ?
#
loop_
_entity_poly.entity_id
_entity_poly.type
_entity_poly.pdbx_seq_one_letter_code
_entity_poly.pdbx_strand_id
1 'polypeptide(L)'
;MRLKWSSIYLSLWPCIEATCECGFRVPDGQSQDLSTFMYALETNFVSMKLIDADKDWIRQEFNVTAQAGRGRYGKTFTPDNVVATHGKGLQLQVDSQLKFNSVLAAEVDTSRLDLLWGSYRAGMRLTAIPGTCAAFFWVSE
;
A
#
# COMPACT_ATOMS: atom_id res chain seq x y z
N MET A 1 -18.45 70.83 8.99
CA MET A 1 -17.21 70.15 8.54
C MET A 1 -17.33 68.68 8.95
N ARG A 2 -17.71 67.78 8.04
CA ARG A 2 -17.86 66.34 8.36
C ARG A 2 -16.59 65.60 7.90
N LEU A 3 -15.77 65.14 8.85
CA LEU A 3 -14.59 64.33 8.56
C LEU A 3 -15.02 62.92 8.15
N LYS A 4 -14.58 62.48 6.96
CA LYS A 4 -14.67 61.08 6.53
C LYS A 4 -13.49 60.32 7.13
N TRP A 5 -13.77 59.26 7.88
CA TRP A 5 -12.77 58.31 8.35
C TRP A 5 -12.67 57.20 7.29
N SER A 6 -11.52 57.09 6.64
CA SER A 6 -11.22 55.97 5.74
C SER A 6 -10.57 54.85 6.54
N SER A 7 -11.30 53.75 6.75
CA SER A 7 -10.75 52.54 7.36
C SER A 7 -9.79 51.84 6.39
N ILE A 8 -8.52 51.74 6.75
CA ILE A 8 -7.52 50.90 6.07
C ILE A 8 -7.74 49.46 6.55
N TYR A 9 -8.16 48.58 5.64
CA TYR A 9 -8.24 47.14 5.91
C TYR A 9 -6.85 46.53 5.77
N LEU A 10 -6.22 46.19 6.90
CA LEU A 10 -4.99 45.42 6.94
C LEU A 10 -5.35 43.94 6.73
N SER A 11 -5.20 43.44 5.51
CA SER A 11 -5.37 42.01 5.20
C SER A 11 -4.23 41.21 5.82
N LEU A 12 -4.49 40.59 6.96
CA LEU A 12 -3.66 39.53 7.54
C LEU A 12 -3.77 38.30 6.65
N TRP A 13 -2.78 38.07 5.79
CA TRP A 13 -2.63 36.77 5.13
C TRP A 13 -2.19 35.74 6.18
N PRO A 14 -2.89 34.60 6.28
CA PRO A 14 -2.42 33.52 7.13
C PRO A 14 -1.12 32.96 6.53
N CYS A 15 -0.06 32.96 7.33
CA CYS A 15 1.13 32.17 7.02
C CYS A 15 0.73 30.71 7.13
N ILE A 16 0.68 30.00 6.00
CA ILE A 16 0.56 28.55 6.01
C ILE A 16 1.92 28.02 6.47
N GLU A 17 2.02 27.59 7.72
CA GLU A 17 3.14 26.75 8.14
C GLU A 17 3.04 25.43 7.38
N ALA A 18 3.80 25.31 6.29
CA ALA A 18 4.05 24.03 5.67
C ALA A 18 4.99 23.26 6.61
N THR A 19 4.46 22.27 7.31
CA THR A 19 5.27 21.23 7.95
C THR A 19 5.99 20.47 6.84
N CYS A 20 7.16 20.95 6.42
CA CYS A 20 8.03 20.17 5.55
C CYS A 20 8.50 18.97 6.37
N GLU A 21 8.01 17.77 6.03
CA GLU A 21 8.58 16.54 6.57
C GLU A 21 9.98 16.37 5.97
N CYS A 22 11.01 16.72 6.74
CA CYS A 22 12.42 16.71 6.31
C CYS A 22 13.02 15.29 6.16
N GLY A 23 12.17 14.26 6.13
CA GLY A 23 12.57 12.86 6.11
C GLY A 23 13.18 12.37 7.43
N PHE A 24 13.59 11.11 7.43
CA PHE A 24 14.24 10.44 8.55
C PHE A 24 15.54 9.75 8.10
N ARG A 25 16.47 9.58 9.04
CA ARG A 25 17.79 9.01 8.78
C ARG A 25 17.91 7.68 9.51
N VAL A 26 18.29 6.64 8.79
CA VAL A 26 18.51 5.29 9.34
C VAL A 26 19.97 4.91 9.10
N PRO A 27 20.67 4.34 10.11
CA PRO A 27 22.01 3.79 9.91
C PRO A 27 22.02 2.75 8.80
N ASP A 28 22.94 2.89 7.86
CA ASP A 28 23.21 1.83 6.90
C ASP A 28 24.02 0.74 7.60
N GLY A 29 23.48 -0.48 7.69
CA GLY A 29 23.97 -1.53 8.59
C GLY A 29 25.42 -1.99 8.37
N GLN A 30 26.11 -1.47 7.34
CA GLN A 30 27.50 -1.78 7.03
C GLN A 30 28.47 -0.58 7.11
N SER A 31 27.99 0.66 7.23
CA SER A 31 28.84 1.85 7.35
C SER A 31 28.39 2.77 8.50
N GLN A 32 29.19 3.79 8.82
CA GLN A 32 28.73 4.88 9.70
C GLN A 32 27.84 5.88 8.94
N ASP A 33 27.54 5.63 7.67
CA ASP A 33 26.71 6.50 6.87
C ASP A 33 25.23 6.32 7.21
N LEU A 34 24.48 7.40 7.00
CA LEU A 34 23.06 7.46 7.26
C LEU A 34 22.32 7.52 5.92
N SER A 35 21.46 6.55 5.68
CA SER A 35 20.49 6.60 4.58
C SER A 35 19.35 7.55 4.96
N THR A 36 19.06 8.51 4.09
CA THR A 36 17.96 9.46 4.29
C THR A 36 16.73 9.01 3.49
N PHE A 37 15.59 8.89 4.16
CA PHE A 37 14.31 8.50 3.57
C PHE A 37 13.32 9.65 3.70
N MET A 38 12.57 9.95 2.63
CA MET A 38 11.59 11.04 2.63
C MET A 38 10.23 10.58 3.15
N TYR A 39 9.90 9.30 2.96
CA TYR A 39 8.60 8.73 3.29
C TYR A 39 8.75 7.36 3.93
N ALA A 40 7.81 7.05 4.82
CA ALA A 40 7.60 5.72 5.35
C ALA A 40 6.15 5.32 5.08
N LEU A 41 5.96 4.10 4.58
CA LEU A 41 4.67 3.44 4.55
C LEU A 41 4.82 2.18 5.40
N GLU A 42 4.10 2.13 6.52
CA GLU A 42 4.12 1.01 7.44
C GLU A 42 2.70 0.66 7.87
N THR A 43 2.36 -0.61 7.76
CA THR A 43 1.04 -1.09 8.15
C THR A 43 1.17 -2.34 9.02
N ASN A 44 0.66 -2.23 10.26
CA ASN A 44 0.50 -3.39 11.12
C ASN A 44 -0.84 -4.08 10.82
N PHE A 45 -0.80 -5.03 9.89
CA PHE A 45 -1.98 -5.80 9.53
C PHE A 45 -2.52 -6.67 10.68
N VAL A 46 -1.73 -6.98 11.71
CA VAL A 46 -2.19 -7.82 12.85
C VAL A 46 -3.22 -7.06 13.69
N SER A 47 -3.07 -5.75 13.87
CA SER A 47 -4.03 -4.90 14.57
C SER A 47 -5.22 -4.47 13.71
N MET A 48 -5.17 -4.74 12.41
CA MET A 48 -6.19 -4.28 11.46
C MET A 48 -7.46 -5.13 11.52
N LYS A 49 -8.62 -4.46 11.47
CA LYS A 49 -9.94 -5.13 11.39
C LYS A 49 -10.50 -5.16 9.97
N LEU A 50 -10.32 -4.07 9.23
CA LEU A 50 -10.82 -3.88 7.87
C LEU A 50 -9.72 -3.19 7.06
N ILE A 51 -9.38 -3.76 5.90
CA ILE A 51 -8.36 -3.17 5.02
C ILE A 51 -8.83 -1.86 4.37
N ASP A 52 -10.13 -1.73 4.09
CA ASP A 52 -10.71 -0.53 3.45
C ASP A 52 -10.62 0.76 4.31
N ALA A 53 -10.32 0.60 5.60
CA ALA A 53 -10.05 1.70 6.50
C ALA A 53 -8.68 2.35 6.23
N ASP A 54 -7.75 1.60 5.64
CA ASP A 54 -6.44 2.07 5.23
C ASP A 54 -6.51 2.54 3.76
N LYS A 55 -6.06 3.77 3.49
CA LYS A 55 -6.08 4.37 2.14
C LYS A 55 -4.79 4.16 1.39
N ASP A 56 -3.77 3.63 2.04
CA ASP A 56 -2.49 3.33 1.43
C ASP A 56 -2.53 2.01 0.64
N TRP A 57 -3.56 1.19 0.80
CA TRP A 57 -3.68 -0.12 0.16
C TRP A 57 -4.94 -0.25 -0.70
N ILE A 58 -4.78 -0.83 -1.88
CA ILE A 58 -5.84 -1.09 -2.85
C ILE A 58 -5.95 -2.59 -3.05
N ARG A 59 -7.16 -3.13 -2.87
CA ARG A 59 -7.48 -4.50 -3.23
C ARG A 59 -7.66 -4.58 -4.74
N GLN A 60 -6.91 -5.45 -5.38
CA GLN A 60 -6.93 -5.55 -6.84
C GLN A 60 -8.08 -6.43 -7.33
N GLU A 61 -8.65 -6.06 -8.48
CA GLU A 61 -9.67 -6.83 -9.18
C GLU A 61 -9.32 -6.92 -10.68
N PHE A 62 -8.84 -8.07 -11.11
CA PHE A 62 -8.50 -8.30 -12.51
C PHE A 62 -8.39 -9.79 -12.84
N ASN A 63 -8.37 -10.07 -14.15
CA ASN A 63 -8.26 -11.42 -14.68
C ASN A 63 -6.97 -11.61 -15.46
N VAL A 64 -6.35 -12.78 -15.28
CA VAL A 64 -5.20 -13.24 -16.06
C VAL A 64 -5.60 -14.52 -16.77
N THR A 65 -5.49 -14.55 -18.09
CA THR A 65 -5.78 -15.75 -18.88
C THR A 65 -4.73 -16.83 -18.60
N ALA A 66 -5.08 -18.10 -18.85
CA ALA A 66 -4.14 -19.22 -18.70
C ALA A 66 -2.86 -19.00 -19.54
N GLN A 67 -3.00 -18.48 -20.76
CA GLN A 67 -1.88 -18.16 -21.66
C GLN A 67 -0.98 -17.06 -21.09
N ALA A 68 -1.56 -15.94 -20.64
CA ALA A 68 -0.80 -14.83 -20.06
C ALA A 68 -0.12 -15.24 -18.75
N GLY A 69 -0.82 -16.03 -17.92
CA GLY A 69 -0.33 -16.57 -16.66
C GLY A 69 0.65 -17.74 -16.81
N ARG A 70 0.92 -18.19 -18.05
CA ARG A 70 1.81 -19.31 -18.39
C ARG A 70 1.48 -20.59 -17.60
N GLY A 71 0.19 -20.84 -17.38
CA GLY A 71 -0.30 -21.94 -16.57
C GLY A 71 -1.46 -22.68 -17.24
N ARG A 72 -1.93 -23.76 -16.61
CA ARG A 72 -3.06 -24.56 -17.11
C ARG A 72 -4.40 -23.83 -16.99
N TYR A 73 -4.56 -23.04 -15.92
CA TYR A 73 -5.80 -22.36 -15.58
C TYR A 73 -5.58 -20.85 -15.57
N GLY A 74 -6.66 -20.09 -15.81
CA GLY A 74 -6.67 -18.66 -15.57
C GLY A 74 -6.56 -18.33 -14.08
N LYS A 75 -6.31 -17.07 -13.77
CA LYS A 75 -6.35 -16.54 -12.41
C LYS A 75 -7.30 -15.36 -12.39
N THR A 76 -8.11 -15.26 -11.35
CA THR A 76 -9.00 -14.13 -11.13
C THR A 76 -8.69 -13.58 -9.76
N PHE A 77 -8.14 -12.37 -9.72
CA PHE A 77 -7.87 -11.65 -8.49
C PHE A 77 -9.14 -10.94 -8.05
N THR A 78 -9.58 -11.20 -6.83
CA THR A 78 -10.83 -10.66 -6.30
C THR A 78 -10.61 -10.00 -4.94
N PRO A 79 -11.25 -8.84 -4.68
CA PRO A 79 -11.20 -8.18 -3.38
C PRO A 79 -11.75 -9.02 -2.23
N ASP A 80 -12.60 -10.02 -2.51
CA ASP A 80 -13.19 -10.91 -1.50
C ASP A 80 -12.17 -11.86 -0.88
N ASN A 81 -11.11 -12.20 -1.62
CA ASN A 81 -10.03 -13.07 -1.12
C ASN A 81 -8.97 -12.31 -0.31
N VAL A 82 -9.15 -10.99 -0.11
CA VAL A 82 -8.32 -10.16 0.75
C VAL A 82 -9.03 -9.97 2.10
N VAL A 83 -8.58 -10.70 3.12
CA VAL A 83 -9.26 -10.75 4.42
C VAL A 83 -8.34 -10.25 5.53
N ALA A 84 -8.65 -9.08 6.09
CA ALA A 84 -8.02 -8.63 7.33
C ALA A 84 -8.68 -9.35 8.52
N THR A 85 -7.87 -9.94 9.39
CA THR A 85 -8.38 -10.55 10.63
C THR A 85 -7.51 -10.13 11.80
N HIS A 86 -8.15 -9.49 12.78
CA HIS A 86 -7.49 -9.05 14.01
C HIS A 86 -6.77 -10.22 14.70
N GLY A 87 -5.49 -10.02 15.00
CA GLY A 87 -4.60 -11.04 15.59
C GLY A 87 -4.02 -12.05 14.59
N LYS A 88 -4.46 -12.06 13.33
CA LYS A 88 -3.95 -12.97 12.28
C LYS A 88 -3.26 -12.26 11.12
N GLY A 89 -3.43 -10.95 10.99
CA GLY A 89 -2.86 -10.19 9.89
C GLY A 89 -3.78 -10.12 8.67
N LEU A 90 -3.18 -9.71 7.55
CA LEU A 90 -3.82 -9.69 6.26
C LEU A 90 -3.65 -11.06 5.59
N GLN A 91 -4.76 -11.68 5.23
CA GLN A 91 -4.78 -12.97 4.56
C GLN A 91 -5.08 -12.76 3.08
N LEU A 92 -4.16 -13.18 2.23
CA LEU A 92 -4.34 -13.27 0.79
C LEU A 92 -4.70 -14.72 0.46
N GLN A 93 -5.96 -14.96 0.15
CA GLN A 93 -6.50 -16.31 0.01
C GLN A 93 -6.48 -16.77 -1.45
N VAL A 94 -6.28 -18.07 -1.64
CA VAL A 94 -6.40 -18.75 -2.92
C VAL A 94 -7.41 -19.87 -2.78
N ASP A 95 -8.33 -19.96 -3.73
CA ASP A 95 -9.40 -20.95 -3.69
C ASP A 95 -8.88 -22.32 -4.14
N SER A 96 -9.41 -23.37 -3.52
CA SER A 96 -9.10 -24.75 -3.90
C SER A 96 -9.90 -25.24 -5.12
N GLN A 97 -10.94 -24.50 -5.51
CA GLN A 97 -11.84 -24.85 -6.61
C GLN A 97 -11.78 -23.81 -7.71
N LEU A 98 -11.97 -24.24 -8.95
CA LEU A 98 -12.07 -23.34 -10.08
C LEU A 98 -13.44 -22.67 -10.12
N LYS A 99 -13.46 -21.39 -10.42
CA LYS A 99 -14.68 -20.64 -10.76
C LYS A 99 -14.51 -20.09 -12.17
N PHE A 100 -15.43 -20.44 -13.08
CA PHE A 100 -15.35 -20.05 -14.50
C PHE A 100 -14.00 -20.38 -15.16
N ASN A 101 -13.43 -21.55 -14.85
CA ASN A 101 -12.12 -22.02 -15.36
C ASN A 101 -10.89 -21.18 -14.90
N SER A 102 -11.05 -20.37 -13.85
CA SER A 102 -9.98 -19.63 -13.20
C SER A 102 -9.84 -20.02 -11.73
N VAL A 103 -8.61 -19.96 -11.22
CA VAL A 103 -8.32 -20.01 -9.78
C VAL A 103 -8.56 -18.63 -9.20
N LEU A 104 -9.40 -18.51 -8.16
CA LEU A 104 -9.55 -17.25 -7.44
C LEU A 104 -8.33 -17.00 -6.55
N ALA A 105 -7.79 -15.79 -6.61
CA ALA A 105 -6.60 -15.36 -5.89
C ALA A 105 -6.81 -13.96 -5.30
N ALA A 106 -5.82 -13.48 -4.55
CA ALA A 106 -5.82 -12.18 -3.92
C ALA A 106 -4.53 -11.43 -4.22
N GLU A 107 -4.67 -10.13 -4.43
CA GLU A 107 -3.57 -9.18 -4.61
C GLU A 107 -3.96 -7.85 -3.97
N VAL A 108 -2.98 -7.20 -3.37
CA VAL A 108 -3.11 -5.90 -2.75
C VAL A 108 -1.87 -5.10 -3.11
N ASP A 109 -2.09 -3.89 -3.61
CA ASP A 109 -1.02 -2.96 -3.94
C ASP A 109 -1.12 -1.70 -3.10
N THR A 110 -0.03 -0.94 -3.08
CA THR A 110 -0.08 0.41 -2.53
C THR A 110 -0.85 1.35 -3.46
N SER A 111 -1.63 2.28 -2.90
CA SER A 111 -2.25 3.36 -3.67
C SER A 111 -1.23 4.40 -4.14
N ARG A 112 -0.08 4.45 -3.48
CA ARG A 112 1.05 5.32 -3.81
C ARG A 112 1.89 4.74 -4.94
N LEU A 113 2.26 5.62 -5.89
CA LEU A 113 3.13 5.32 -7.03
C LEU A 113 4.50 6.02 -6.93
N ASP A 114 4.73 6.78 -5.86
CA ASP A 114 5.91 7.63 -5.65
C ASP A 114 6.93 7.01 -4.69
N LEU A 115 6.75 5.74 -4.31
CA LEU A 115 7.68 4.99 -3.47
C LEU A 115 8.85 4.48 -4.32
N LEU A 116 9.70 5.40 -4.76
CA LEU A 116 10.89 5.12 -5.55
C LEU A 116 12.11 5.04 -4.64
N TRP A 117 12.89 3.97 -4.80
CA TRP A 117 14.14 3.70 -4.10
C TRP A 117 13.96 3.59 -2.58
N GLY A 118 14.21 2.42 -2.02
CA GLY A 118 14.07 2.26 -0.59
C GLY A 118 14.30 0.83 -0.10
N SER A 119 13.92 0.63 1.16
CA SER A 119 13.93 -0.68 1.80
C SER A 119 12.50 -1.19 1.94
N TYR A 120 12.13 -2.17 1.11
CA TYR A 120 10.83 -2.83 1.19
C TYR A 120 10.96 -4.10 2.02
N ARG A 121 10.13 -4.24 3.05
CA ARG A 121 10.17 -5.38 3.97
C ARG A 121 8.76 -5.85 4.26
N ALA A 122 8.57 -7.17 4.26
CA ALA A 122 7.32 -7.79 4.63
C ALA A 122 7.58 -9.00 5.53
N GLY A 123 6.84 -9.09 6.62
CA GLY A 123 6.72 -10.31 7.40
C GLY A 123 5.58 -11.15 6.84
N MET A 124 5.89 -12.30 6.25
CA MET A 124 4.90 -13.16 5.58
C MET A 124 4.92 -14.57 6.15
N ARG A 125 3.73 -15.14 6.37
CA ARG A 125 3.55 -16.58 6.60
C ARG A 125 3.01 -17.22 5.33
N LEU A 126 3.78 -18.13 4.76
CA LEU A 126 3.41 -18.81 3.52
C LEU A 126 2.59 -20.07 3.80
N THR A 127 1.75 -20.45 2.84
CA THR A 127 1.02 -21.72 2.86
C THR A 127 1.94 -22.89 2.49
N ALA A 128 1.68 -24.06 3.07
CA ALA A 128 2.41 -25.30 2.79
C ALA A 128 1.74 -26.15 1.69
N ILE A 129 0.64 -25.67 1.09
CA ILE A 129 -0.13 -26.44 0.11
C ILE A 129 0.59 -26.43 -1.25
N PRO A 130 0.95 -27.60 -1.82
CA PRO A 130 1.62 -27.66 -3.11
C PRO A 130 0.84 -26.98 -4.23
N GLY A 131 1.55 -26.30 -5.14
CA GLY A 131 0.96 -25.57 -6.26
C GLY A 131 0.48 -24.15 -5.95
N THR A 132 0.57 -23.73 -4.69
CA THR A 132 0.35 -22.33 -4.30
C THR A 132 1.65 -21.52 -4.42
N CYS A 133 1.52 -20.23 -4.68
CA CYS A 133 2.62 -19.28 -4.75
C CYS A 133 2.20 -18.00 -4.03
N ALA A 134 3.17 -17.35 -3.38
CA ALA A 134 3.01 -16.06 -2.74
C ALA A 134 4.18 -15.19 -3.15
N ALA A 135 3.92 -13.91 -3.39
CA ALA A 135 4.90 -12.97 -3.87
C ALA A 135 4.81 -11.66 -3.10
N PHE A 136 5.96 -11.02 -2.93
CA PHE A 136 6.11 -9.64 -2.48
C PHE A 136 7.11 -9.01 -3.43
N PHE A 137 6.65 -8.04 -4.22
CA PHE A 137 7.40 -7.45 -5.30
C PHE A 137 7.00 -5.98 -5.47
N TRP A 138 7.78 -5.26 -6.24
CA TRP A 138 7.52 -3.89 -6.66
C TRP A 138 7.62 -3.82 -8.18
N VAL A 139 6.80 -2.98 -8.78
CA VAL A 139 6.84 -2.66 -10.20
C VAL A 139 6.99 -1.15 -10.31
N SER A 140 7.97 -0.71 -11.08
CA SER A 140 8.04 0.66 -11.58
C SER A 140 7.42 0.67 -12.98
N GLU A 141 6.57 1.65 -13.25
CA GLU A 141 6.15 1.96 -14.63
C GLU A 141 7.31 2.55 -15.45
#